data_AF-A0A850T6T4-F1
#
_entry.id   AF-A0A850T6T4-F1
#
_cell.length_a   1.000
_cell.length_b   1.000
_cell.length_c   1.000
_cell.angle_alpha   90.00
_cell.angle_beta   90.00
_cell.angle_gamma   90.00
#
_symmetry.space_group_name_H-M   'P 1'
#
loop_
_entity.id
_entity.type
_entity.pdbx_description
1 polymer ?
#
loop_
_entity_poly.entity_id
_entity_poly.type
_entity_poly.pdbx_seq_one_letter_code
_entity_poly.pdbx_strand_id
1 'polypeptide(L)' 'MKSNQALKILRVSKSTLRNYIKSGKIKATKLPTGRYDYVEKKANLRI' A
#
# COMPACT_ATOMS: atom_id res chain seq x y z
N MET A 1 -2.99 -3.95 -5.66
CA MET A 1 -3.25 -4.60 -4.35
C MET A 1 -4.33 -3.82 -3.60
N LYS A 2 -5.28 -4.48 -2.90
CA LYS A 2 -6.30 -3.77 -2.09
C LYS A 2 -5.70 -3.31 -0.74
N SER A 3 -6.25 -2.24 -0.14
CA SER A 3 -5.81 -1.74 1.19
C SER A 3 -5.70 -2.81 2.26
N ASN A 4 -6.65 -3.76 2.32
CA ASN A 4 -6.64 -4.84 3.32
C ASN A 4 -5.45 -5.79 3.15
N GLN A 5 -4.98 -6.01 1.92
CA GLN A 5 -3.78 -6.80 1.67
C GLN A 5 -2.53 -6.01 2.07
N ALA A 6 -2.48 -4.71 1.76
CA ALA A 6 -1.37 -3.84 2.16
C ALA A 6 -1.20 -3.81 3.69
N LEU A 7 -2.30 -3.74 4.45
CA LEU A 7 -2.27 -3.79 5.91
C LEU A 7 -1.72 -5.12 6.44
N LYS A 8 -2.11 -6.24 5.83
CA LYS A 8 -1.62 -7.59 6.23
C LYS A 8 -0.13 -7.77 5.96
N ILE A 9 0.33 -7.30 4.80
CA ILE A 9 1.74 -7.43 4.38
C ILE A 9 2.63 -6.55 5.27
N LEU A 10 2.22 -5.29 5.47
CA LEU A 10 3.02 -4.32 6.22
C LEU A 10 2.83 -4.42 7.73
N ARG A 11 1.81 -5.13 8.20
CA ARG A 11 1.41 -5.24 9.62
C ARG A 11 1.27 -3.88 10.31
N VAL A 12 0.71 -2.91 9.60
CA VAL A 12 0.48 -1.55 10.11
C VAL A 12 -1.02 -1.24 10.24
N SER A 13 -1.34 -0.21 11.01
CA SER A 13 -2.70 0.33 11.08
C SER A 13 -3.08 1.11 9.81
N LYS A 14 -4.39 1.35 9.63
CA LYS A 14 -4.92 2.18 8.52
C LYS A 14 -4.41 3.62 8.56
N SER A 15 -4.23 4.20 9.75
CA SER A 15 -3.70 5.55 9.92
C SER A 15 -2.23 5.62 9.48
N THR A 16 -1.42 4.66 9.90
CA THR A 16 -0.02 4.54 9.47
C THR A 16 0.10 4.34 7.96
N LEU A 17 -0.74 3.48 7.37
CA LEU A 17 -0.76 3.28 5.91
C LEU A 17 -1.08 4.57 5.16
N ARG A 18 -2.05 5.37 5.63
CA ARG A 18 -2.35 6.70 5.06
C ARG A 18 -1.19 7.67 5.20
N ASN A 19 -0.49 7.67 6.33
CA ASN A 19 0.68 8.51 6.53
C ASN A 19 1.84 8.11 5.62
N TYR A 20 2.01 6.81 5.35
CA TYR A 20 3.02 6.32 4.40
C TYR A 20 2.71 6.70 2.95
N ILE A 21 1.44 6.74 2.56
CA ILE A 21 1.03 7.28 1.26
C ILE A 21 1.33 8.78 1.21
N LYS A 22 0.91 9.55 2.22
CA LYS A 22 1.14 11.01 2.28
C LYS A 22 2.63 11.38 2.27
N SER A 23 3.46 10.59 2.95
CA SER A 23 4.92 10.80 3.00
C SER A 23 5.66 10.22 1.80
N GLY A 24 4.96 9.60 0.84
CA GLY A 24 5.57 9.03 -0.37
C GLY A 24 6.35 7.71 -0.15
N LYS A 25 6.36 7.18 1.08
CA LYS A 25 6.99 5.88 1.41
C LYS A 25 6.34 4.70 0.68
N ILE A 26 5.06 4.82 0.34
CA ILE A 26 4.31 3.82 -0.40
C ILE A 26 3.67 4.47 -1.62
N LYS A 27 3.93 3.88 -2.80
CA LYS A 27 3.22 4.24 -4.03
C LYS A 27 1.83 3.60 -4.04
N ALA A 28 0.81 4.44 -4.06
CA ALA A 28 -0.58 4.04 -4.23
C ALA A 28 -1.27 4.97 -5.23
N THR A 29 -2.08 4.39 -6.11
CA THR A 29 -2.90 5.12 -7.07
C THR A 29 -4.28 5.32 -6.47
N LYS A 30 -4.75 6.57 -6.45
CA LYS A 30 -6.13 6.86 -6.03
C LYS A 30 -7.07 6.59 -7.21
N LEU A 31 -8.01 5.67 -7.00
CA LEU A 31 -9.04 5.34 -7.97
C LEU A 31 -10.15 6.41 -7.95
N PRO A 32 -10.93 6.58 -9.04
CA PRO A 32 -12.08 7.49 -9.09
C PRO A 32 -13.14 7.18 -8.01
N THR A 33 -13.17 5.93 -7.54
CA THR A 33 -14.02 5.45 -6.44
C THR A 33 -13.58 5.92 -5.06
N GLY A 34 -12.49 6.70 -4.95
CA GLY A 34 -11.91 7.15 -3.68
C GLY A 34 -11.09 6.08 -2.93
N ARG A 35 -10.98 4.88 -3.50
CA ARG A 35 -10.13 3.79 -2.97
C ARG A 35 -8.68 3.96 -3.44
N TYR A 36 -7.76 3.27 -2.76
CA TYR A 36 -6.36 3.20 -3.16
C TYR A 36 -6.05 1.82 -3.73
N ASP A 37 -5.41 1.80 -4.90
CA ASP A 37 -4.77 0.62 -5.45
C ASP A 37 -3.26 0.73 -5.25
N TYR A 38 -2.67 -0.28 -4.61
CA TYR A 38 -1.25 -0.26 -4.25
C TYR A 38 -0.48 -1.09 -5.25
N VAL A 39 0.60 -0.53 -5.79
CA VAL A 39 1.48 -1.26 -6.70
C VAL A 39 2.34 -2.18 -5.86
N GLU A 40 2.10 -3.48 -5.98
CA GLU A 40 2.95 -4.49 -5.33
C GLU A 40 4.28 -4.52 -6.08
N LYS A 41 5.32 -3.89 -5.51
CA LYS A 41 6.68 -4.12 -6.00
C LYS A 41 7.12 -5.47 -5.44
N LYS A 42 6.80 -6.56 -6.14
CA LYS A 42 7.40 -7.86 -5.88
C LYS A 42 8.91 -7.74 -6.14
N ALA A 43 9.68 -7.46 -5.10
CA ALA A 43 11.09 -7.76 -5.11
C ALA A 43 11.18 -9.29 -5.14
N ASN A 44 11.40 -9.83 -6.34
CA ASN A 44 11.59 -11.23 -6.59
C ASN A 44 12.93 -11.64 -5.94
N LEU A 45 12.93 -11.89 -4.63
CA LEU A 45 14.07 -12.49 -3.95
C LEU A 45 14.02 -13.99 -4.25
N ARG A 46 14.67 -14.37 -5.34
CA ARG A 46 15.06 -15.76 -5.59
C ARG A 46 16.17 -16.09 -4.60
N ILE A 47 15.85 -16.96 -3.66
CA ILE A 47 16.82 -17.80 -2.94
C ILE A 47 16.86 -19.14 -3.65
#